data_AF-A0A3D0IE89-F1
#
_entry.id   AF-A0A3D0IE89-F1
#
_cell.length_a   1.000
_cell.length_b   1.000
_cell.length_c   1.000
_cell.angle_alpha   90.00
_cell.angle_beta   90.00
_cell.angle_gamma   90.00
#
_symmetry.space_group_name_H-M   'P 1'
#
loop_
_entity.id
_entity.type
_entity.pdbx_description
1 polymer ?
#
loop_
_entity_poly.entity_id
_entity_poly.type
_entity_poly.pdbx_seq_one_letter_code
_entity_poly.pdbx_strand_id
1 'polypeptide(L)' 'PTGNLDSKNSQEVVELLKYSNQKYNQTTVLITHDENVALQAKRIITIRDGRIQHDEVIRK' A
#
# COMPACT_ATOMS: atom_id res chain seq x y z
N PRO A 1 -8.27 -4.56 -1.91
CA PRO A 1 -9.53 -3.94 -2.37
C PRO A 1 -9.46 -3.26 -3.76
N THR A 2 -8.29 -3.12 -4.38
CA THR A 2 -8.13 -2.61 -5.77
C THR A 2 -8.41 -3.64 -6.87
N GLY A 3 -8.67 -4.91 -6.50
CA GLY A 3 -8.78 -6.03 -7.45
C GLY A 3 -9.95 -5.99 -8.44
N ASN A 4 -10.84 -4.99 -8.36
CA ASN A 4 -11.94 -4.77 -9.31
C ASN A 4 -11.87 -3.41 -10.04
N LEU A 5 -10.76 -2.68 -9.87
CA LEU A 5 -10.51 -1.42 -10.56
C LEU A 5 -9.44 -1.65 -11.63
N ASP A 6 -9.65 -1.09 -12.81
CA ASP A 6 -8.64 -1.00 -13.85
C ASP A 6 -7.39 -0.26 -13.33
N SER A 7 -6.23 -0.55 -13.93
CA SER A 7 -4.92 -0.13 -13.43
C SER A 7 -4.78 1.38 -13.23
N LYS A 8 -5.44 2.18 -14.08
CA LYS A 8 -5.45 3.65 -13.97
C LYS A 8 -6.23 4.11 -12.74
N ASN A 9 -7.46 3.62 -12.57
CA ASN A 9 -8.30 3.98 -11.42
C ASN A 9 -7.66 3.52 -10.10
N SER A 10 -6.96 2.38 -10.10
CA SER A 10 -6.22 1.91 -8.93
C SER A 10 -5.09 2.84 -8.51
N GLN A 11 -4.38 3.45 -9.47
CA GLN A 11 -3.31 4.43 -9.18
C GLN A 11 -3.88 5.71 -8.56
N GLU A 12 -4.96 6.26 -9.12
CA GLU A 12 -5.60 7.47 -8.60
C GLU A 12 -6.07 7.29 -7.14
N VAL A 13 -6.65 6.12 -6.82
CA VAL A 13 -7.04 5.79 -5.44
C VAL A 13 -5.83 5.74 -4.50
N VAL A 14 -4.71 5.14 -4.92
CA VAL A 14 -3.49 5.07 -4.12
C VAL A 14 -2.91 6.47 -3.88
N GLU A 15 -2.94 7.35 -4.88
CA GLU A 15 -2.51 8.74 -4.74
C GLU A 15 -3.38 9.52 -3.73
N LEU A 16 -4.70 9.35 -3.78
CA LEU A 16 -5.61 9.95 -2.81
C LEU A 16 -5.35 9.45 -1.38
N LEU A 17 -5.10 8.15 -1.21
CA LEU A 17 -4.79 7.58 0.10
C LEU A 17 -3.46 8.12 0.66
N LYS A 18 -2.44 8.31 -0.19
CA LYS A 18 -1.18 8.94 0.20
C LYS A 18 -1.37 10.40 0.58
N TYR A 19 -2.14 11.14 -0.22
CA TYR A 19 -2.47 12.52 0.08
C TYR A 19 -3.14 12.63 1.45
N SER A 20 -4.10 11.75 1.75
CA SER A 20 -4.78 11.72 3.04
C SER A 20 -3.83 11.40 4.20
N ASN A 21 -2.95 10.40 4.02
CA ASN A 21 -1.91 10.05 5.00
C ASN A 21 -0.99 11.23 5.32
N GLN A 22 -0.58 11.99 4.31
CA GLN A 22 0.37 13.10 4.46
C GLN A 22 -0.30 14.38 4.97
N LYS A 23 -1.49 14.72 4.44
CA LYS A 23 -2.18 15.96 4.79
C LYS A 23 -2.83 15.92 6.16
N TYR A 24 -3.41 14.78 6.51
CA TYR A 24 -4.20 14.63 7.73
C TYR A 24 -3.50 13.77 8.80
N ASN A 25 -2.25 13.36 8.57
CA ASN A 25 -1.50 12.45 9.44
C ASN A 25 -2.26 11.15 9.77
N GLN A 26 -3.14 10.71 8.86
CA GLN A 26 -3.93 9.49 9.03
C GLN A 26 -3.06 8.26 8.82
N THR A 27 -3.21 7.24 9.66
CA THR A 27 -2.55 5.95 9.42
C THR A 27 -3.35 5.15 8.39
N THR A 28 -2.71 4.77 7.29
CA THR A 28 -3.33 3.98 6.22
C THR A 28 -2.69 2.60 6.16
N VAL A 29 -3.51 1.54 6.19
CA VAL A 29 -3.10 0.16 5.94
C VAL A 29 -3.69 -0.27 4.60
N LEU A 30 -2.84 -0.64 3.65
CA LEU A 30 -3.25 -1.06 2.31
C LEU A 30 -2.81 -2.50 2.06
N ILE A 31 -3.76 -3.33 1.62
CA ILE A 31 -3.51 -4.71 1.21
C ILE A 31 -3.60 -4.76 -0.31
N THR A 32 -2.52 -5.23 -0.95
CA THR A 32 -2.41 -5.33 -2.41
C THR A 32 -1.58 -6.54 -2.81
N HIS A 33 -1.88 -7.09 -4.00
CA HIS A 33 -1.02 -8.07 -4.68
C HIS A 33 -0.14 -7.40 -5.76
N ASP A 34 -0.28 -6.09 -5.97
CA ASP A 34 0.53 -5.31 -6.91
C ASP A 34 1.79 -4.78 -6.19
N GLU A 35 2.95 -5.31 -6.58
CA GLU A 35 4.25 -4.91 -6.05
C GLU A 35 4.55 -3.42 -6.29
N ASN A 36 4.12 -2.85 -7.42
CA ASN A 36 4.36 -1.43 -7.72
C ASN A 36 3.64 -0.54 -6.71
N VAL A 37 2.46 -0.94 -6.24
CA VAL A 37 1.73 -0.21 -5.19
C VAL A 37 2.41 -0.40 -3.84
N ALA A 38 2.83 -1.62 -3.51
CA ALA A 38 3.52 -1.92 -2.26
C ALA A 38 4.83 -1.12 -2.10
N LEU A 39 5.64 -1.03 -3.15
CA LEU A 39 6.91 -0.29 -3.19
C LEU A 39 6.76 1.22 -2.95
N GLN A 40 5.54 1.74 -3.04
CA GLN A 40 5.26 3.15 -2.77
C GLN A 40 4.98 3.43 -1.28
N ALA A 41 4.86 2.40 -0.44
CA ALA A 41 4.62 2.53 1.00
C ALA A 41 5.92 2.82 1.79
N LYS A 42 5.77 3.31 3.02
CA LYS A 42 6.89 3.54 3.95
C LYS A 42 7.34 2.26 4.68
N ARG A 43 6.47 1.24 4.72
CA ARG A 43 6.72 -0.07 5.31
C ARG A 43 5.91 -1.12 4.56
N ILE A 44 6.51 -2.29 4.34
CA ILE A 44 5.89 -3.42 3.66
C ILE A 44 5.94 -4.61 4.62
N ILE A 45 4.79 -5.24 4.83
CA ILE A 45 4.68 -6.47 5.62
C ILE A 45 4.14 -7.56 4.70
N THR A 46 4.93 -8.59 4.47
CA THR A 46 4.55 -9.74 3.65
C THR A 46 4.03 -10.85 4.54
N ILE A 47 2.80 -11.31 4.27
CA ILE A 47 2.15 -12.38 5.03
C ILE A 47 2.00 -13.60 4.13
N ARG A 48 2.36 -14.78 4.65
CA ARG A 48 2.17 -16.09 4.02
C ARG A 48 1.73 -17.11 5.05
N ASP A 49 0.69 -17.89 4.73
CA ASP A 49 0.14 -18.93 5.61
C ASP A 49 -0.15 -18.45 7.05
N GLY A 50 -0.69 -17.23 7.16
CA GLY A 50 -1.04 -16.61 8.44
C GLY A 50 0.15 -16.09 9.26
N ARG A 51 1.37 -16.12 8.72
CA ARG A 51 2.59 -15.66 9.40
C ARG A 51 3.22 -14.49 8.64
N ILE A 52 3.85 -13.58 9.39
CA ILE A 52 4.69 -12.53 8.82
C ILE A 52 5.97 -13.20 8.31
N GLN A 53 6.22 -13.09 7.01
CA GLN A 53 7.42 -13.60 6.37
C GLN A 53 8.50 -12.53 6.26
N HIS A 54 8.10 -11.29 5.94
CA HIS A 54 8.99 -10.14 5.82
C HIS A 54 8.36 -8.89 6.43
N ASP A 55 9.20 -8.02 6.97
CA ASP A 55 8.82 -6.75 7.58
C ASP A 55 9.89 -5.70 7.27
N GLU A 56 9.63 -4.86 6.28
CA GLU A 56 10.62 -3.98 5.67
C GLU A 56 10.20 -2.53 5.83
N VAL A 57 11.07 -1.69 6.41
CA VAL A 57 10.87 -0.25 6.46
C VAL A 57 11.57 0.38 5.26
N ILE A 58 10.78 0.86 4.31
CA ILE A 58 11.28 1.52 3.11
C ILE A 58 11.62 2.97 3.46
N ARG A 59 12.91 3.21 3.68
CA ARG A 59 13.46 4.56 3.81
C ARG A 59 13.81 5.06 2.41
N LYS A 60 13.14 6.10 1.95
CA LYS A 60 13.62 6.91 0.82
C LYS A 60 14.71 7.86 1.28
#